data_AF-A0A7C9DES2-F1
#
_entry.id   AF-A0A7C9DES2-F1
#
_cell.length_a   1.000
_cell.length_b   1.000
_cell.length_c   1.000
_cell.angle_alpha   90.00
_cell.angle_beta   90.00
_cell.angle_gamma   90.00
#
_symmetry.space_group_name_H-M   'P 1'
#
loop_
_entity.id
_entity.type
_entity.pdbx_description
1 polymer ?
#
loop_
_entity_poly.entity_id
_entity_poly.type
_entity_poly.pdbx_seq_one_letter_code
_entity_poly.pdbx_strand_id
1 'polypeptide(L)'
;MARRQSQALLKHLINSKPNPNPRLSRSVTYMPRPGDGAPRPVTLIPGDGIGPVVTGAVEQVMQAMHAPLYFEKYEVHGDMKKIPEEVLESIRKNKVCLKGGLATPVGGGVSSLNVQLRKELDLYASLVNCFNLRGLPTRHQNVDIVV
;
A
#
# COMPACT_ATOMS: atom_id res chain seq x y z
N MET A 1 0.48 -49.77 42.88
CA MET A 1 0.60 -48.32 42.62
C MET A 1 0.62 -48.08 41.11
N ALA A 2 -0.25 -47.17 40.66
CA ALA A 2 -0.25 -46.39 39.41
C ALA A 2 -0.14 -47.08 38.04
N ARG A 3 -1.29 -47.53 37.48
CA ARG A 3 -1.47 -47.73 36.02
C ARG A 3 -2.95 -47.64 35.64
N ARG A 4 -3.54 -46.43 35.50
CA ARG A 4 -4.87 -46.25 34.84
C ARG A 4 -5.39 -44.80 34.64
N GLN A 5 -4.56 -43.83 34.24
CA GLN A 5 -5.06 -42.46 33.95
C GLN A 5 -4.67 -41.85 32.59
N SER A 6 -3.95 -42.55 31.70
CA SER A 6 -3.50 -41.97 30.43
C SER A 6 -4.47 -42.09 29.23
N GLN A 7 -5.53 -42.91 29.31
CA GLN A 7 -6.42 -43.14 28.16
C GLN A 7 -7.60 -42.15 28.05
N ALA A 8 -7.94 -41.43 29.12
CA ALA A 8 -9.10 -40.50 29.12
C ALA A 8 -8.81 -39.18 28.40
N LEU A 9 -7.58 -38.66 28.53
CA LEU A 9 -7.14 -37.43 27.87
C LEU A 9 -7.00 -37.60 26.35
N LEU A 10 -6.57 -38.79 25.89
CA LEU A 10 -6.42 -39.06 24.46
C LEU A 10 -7.77 -39.11 23.72
N LYS A 11 -8.84 -39.57 24.39
CA LYS A 11 -10.20 -39.63 23.81
C LYS A 11 -10.85 -38.25 23.67
N HIS A 12 -10.50 -37.29 24.53
CA HIS A 12 -11.01 -35.93 24.43
C HIS A 12 -10.40 -35.11 23.29
N LEU A 13 -9.17 -35.44 22.87
CA LEU A 13 -8.53 -34.78 21.73
C LEU A 13 -9.11 -35.24 20.39
N ILE A 14 -9.55 -36.50 20.29
CA ILE A 14 -10.08 -37.10 19.05
C ILE A 14 -11.53 -36.65 18.78
N ASN A 15 -12.29 -36.25 19.82
CA ASN A 15 -13.73 -35.99 19.71
C ASN A 15 -14.11 -34.49 19.67
N SER A 16 -13.15 -33.59 19.49
CA SER A 16 -13.44 -32.15 19.39
C SER A 16 -13.93 -31.80 17.97
N LYS A 17 -15.19 -31.35 17.86
CA LYS A 17 -15.75 -30.85 16.60
C LYS A 17 -14.93 -29.66 16.09
N PRO A 18 -14.65 -29.55 14.79
CA PRO A 18 -13.95 -28.40 14.25
C PRO A 18 -14.79 -27.13 14.49
N ASN A 19 -14.18 -26.16 15.14
CA ASN A 19 -14.77 -24.86 15.45
C ASN A 19 -15.14 -24.13 14.14
N PRO A 20 -16.40 -23.69 13.93
CA PRO A 20 -16.85 -23.09 12.67
C PRO A 20 -16.38 -21.64 12.47
N ASN A 21 -15.65 -21.06 13.43
CA ASN A 21 -15.04 -19.75 13.26
C ASN A 21 -13.67 -19.93 12.58
N PRO A 22 -13.53 -19.62 11.28
CA PRO A 22 -12.20 -19.56 10.69
C PRO A 22 -11.47 -18.48 11.47
N ARG A 23 -10.41 -18.89 12.18
CA ARG A 23 -9.38 -17.96 12.63
C ARG A 23 -9.10 -17.10 11.41
N LEU A 24 -9.27 -15.77 11.52
CA LEU A 24 -8.90 -14.81 10.50
C LEU A 24 -7.55 -15.23 9.96
N SER A 25 -7.57 -15.91 8.81
CA SER A 25 -6.38 -16.24 8.07
C SER A 25 -5.91 -14.87 7.65
N ARG A 26 -5.02 -14.28 8.44
CA ARG A 26 -4.13 -13.26 7.92
C ARG A 26 -3.37 -14.01 6.84
N SER A 27 -3.93 -13.98 5.63
CA SER A 27 -3.18 -14.28 4.43
C SER A 27 -2.05 -13.25 4.47
N VAL A 28 -0.91 -13.68 5.00
CA VAL A 28 0.35 -13.03 4.70
C VAL A 28 0.46 -13.29 3.21
N THR A 29 -0.12 -12.39 2.42
CA THR A 29 -0.05 -12.43 0.97
C THR A 29 1.42 -12.15 0.72
N TYR A 30 2.19 -13.22 0.58
CA TYR A 30 3.60 -13.14 0.27
C TYR A 30 3.69 -12.28 -0.99
N MET A 31 4.22 -11.06 -0.86
CA MET A 31 4.58 -10.28 -2.04
C MET A 31 5.50 -11.19 -2.86
N PRO A 32 5.22 -11.40 -4.15
CA PRO A 32 6.13 -12.15 -5.00
C PRO A 32 7.52 -11.50 -4.91
N ARG A 33 8.56 -12.34 -4.80
CA ARG A 33 9.93 -11.88 -4.51
C ARG A 33 10.31 -10.78 -5.49
N PRO A 34 10.80 -9.62 -5.04
CA PRO A 34 11.40 -8.66 -5.95
C PRO A 34 12.49 -9.36 -6.77
N GLY A 35 12.40 -9.35 -8.10
CA GLY A 35 13.45 -9.89 -8.98
C GLY A 35 13.05 -11.00 -9.97
N ASP A 36 11.83 -11.54 -9.91
CA ASP A 36 11.43 -12.67 -10.78
C ASP A 36 11.22 -12.27 -12.26
N GLY A 37 11.47 -11.00 -12.63
CA GLY A 37 11.37 -10.48 -14.00
C GLY A 37 9.95 -10.36 -14.58
N ALA A 38 8.95 -10.95 -13.92
CA ALA A 38 7.56 -10.90 -14.37
C ALA A 38 6.98 -9.47 -14.29
N PRO A 39 6.30 -8.98 -15.35
CA PRO A 39 5.61 -7.69 -15.34
C PRO A 39 4.63 -7.56 -14.18
N ARG A 40 4.69 -6.47 -13.41
CA ARG A 40 3.80 -6.20 -12.28
C ARG A 40 2.82 -5.06 -12.55
N PRO A 41 1.53 -5.23 -12.23
CA PRO A 41 0.59 -4.11 -12.22
C PRO A 41 0.93 -3.15 -11.08
N VAL A 42 0.95 -1.86 -11.37
CA VAL A 42 1.01 -0.78 -10.38
C VAL A 42 -0.17 0.15 -10.63
N THR A 43 -0.99 0.40 -9.60
CA THR A 43 -2.06 1.38 -9.71
C THR A 43 -1.45 2.78 -9.79
N LEU A 44 -1.84 3.57 -10.77
CA LEU A 44 -1.36 4.94 -10.98
C LEU A 44 -2.51 5.93 -10.87
N ILE A 45 -2.38 6.88 -9.96
CA ILE A 45 -3.29 8.03 -9.82
C ILE A 45 -2.51 9.28 -10.21
N PRO A 46 -2.73 9.88 -11.40
CA PRO A 46 -2.01 11.09 -11.83
C PRO A 46 -2.20 12.27 -10.86
N GLY A 47 -3.40 12.39 -10.29
CA GLY A 47 -3.79 13.44 -9.35
C GLY A 47 -3.98 14.81 -10.02
N ASP A 48 -3.93 15.86 -9.21
CA ASP A 48 -4.24 17.24 -9.58
C ASP A 48 -3.00 18.12 -9.72
N GLY A 49 -3.20 19.32 -10.28
CA GLY A 49 -2.17 20.35 -10.39
C GLY A 49 -1.01 19.87 -11.26
N ILE A 50 0.21 19.86 -10.68
CA ILE A 50 1.41 19.35 -11.37
C ILE A 50 1.50 17.82 -11.41
N GLY A 51 0.59 17.10 -10.73
CA GLY A 51 0.59 15.64 -10.58
C GLY A 51 0.72 14.89 -11.91
N PRO A 52 -0.12 15.18 -12.93
CA PRO A 52 -0.04 14.51 -14.23
C PRO A 52 1.30 14.68 -14.94
N VAL A 53 1.94 15.85 -14.80
CA VAL A 53 3.25 16.12 -15.43
C VAL A 53 4.35 15.29 -14.75
N VAL A 54 4.36 15.25 -13.42
CA VAL A 54 5.37 14.51 -12.65
C VAL A 54 5.19 13.01 -12.80
N THR A 55 3.96 12.52 -12.73
CA THR A 55 3.67 11.09 -12.92
C THR A 55 3.99 10.65 -14.35
N GLY A 56 3.66 11.45 -15.37
CA GLY A 56 4.07 11.19 -16.75
C GLY A 56 5.58 11.10 -16.94
N ALA A 57 6.37 11.95 -16.25
CA ALA A 57 7.83 11.84 -16.27
C ALA A 57 8.32 10.51 -15.64
N VAL A 58 7.68 10.05 -14.56
CA VAL A 58 7.99 8.73 -13.96
C VAL A 58 7.71 7.61 -14.94
N GLU A 59 6.59 7.66 -15.68
CA GLU A 59 6.28 6.63 -16.69
C GLU A 59 7.33 6.58 -17.79
N GLN A 60 7.76 7.73 -18.30
CA GLN A 60 8.80 7.82 -19.33
C GLN A 60 10.12 7.21 -18.84
N VAL A 61 10.52 7.50 -17.60
CA VAL A 61 11.74 6.94 -17.00
C VAL A 61 11.62 5.43 -16.82
N MET A 62 10.48 4.92 -16.32
CA MET A 62 10.26 3.48 -16.15
C MET A 62 10.25 2.74 -17.50
N GLN A 63 9.68 3.34 -18.54
CA GLN A 63 9.68 2.81 -19.89
C GLN A 63 11.11 2.77 -20.48
N ALA A 64 11.87 3.85 -20.32
CA ALA A 64 13.26 3.93 -20.79
C ALA A 64 14.19 2.92 -20.08
N MET A 65 13.90 2.59 -18.81
CA MET A 65 14.62 1.55 -18.06
C MET A 65 14.16 0.12 -18.39
N HIS A 66 13.14 -0.05 -19.25
CA HIS A 66 12.49 -1.33 -19.50
C HIS A 66 12.08 -2.04 -18.20
N ALA A 67 11.56 -1.29 -17.23
CA ALA A 67 11.12 -1.85 -15.96
C ALA A 67 10.00 -2.88 -16.20
N PRO A 68 10.02 -4.06 -15.54
CA PRO A 68 9.00 -5.09 -15.70
C PRO A 68 7.74 -4.71 -14.92
N LEU A 69 7.06 -3.65 -15.34
CA LEU A 69 5.82 -3.17 -14.74
C LEU A 69 4.94 -2.48 -15.78
N TYR A 70 3.65 -2.39 -15.50
CA TYR A 70 2.70 -1.60 -16.26
C TYR A 70 1.78 -0.83 -15.31
N PHE A 71 1.34 0.34 -15.75
CA PHE A 71 0.50 1.22 -14.94
C PHE A 71 -0.98 1.04 -15.27
N GLU A 72 -1.79 0.74 -14.26
CA GLU A 72 -3.25 0.80 -14.32
C GLU A 72 -3.68 2.20 -13.88
N LYS A 73 -4.03 3.06 -14.84
CA LYS A 73 -4.34 4.48 -14.59
C LYS A 73 -5.78 4.67 -14.13
N TYR A 74 -5.95 5.44 -13.06
CA TYR A 74 -7.24 5.88 -12.56
C TYR A 74 -7.25 7.39 -12.33
N GLU A 75 -8.27 8.06 -12.86
CA GLU A 75 -8.47 9.49 -12.65
C GLU A 75 -9.21 9.71 -11.33
N VAL A 76 -8.51 10.32 -10.38
CA VAL A 76 -9.05 10.71 -9.08
C VAL A 76 -8.64 12.14 -8.83
N HIS A 77 -9.62 12.97 -8.50
CA HIS A 77 -9.45 14.40 -8.25
C HIS A 77 -9.80 14.75 -6.81
N GLY A 78 -9.10 15.76 -6.28
CA GLY A 78 -9.21 16.23 -4.91
C GLY A 78 -10.58 16.79 -4.50
N ASP A 79 -11.38 17.21 -5.48
CA ASP A 79 -12.73 17.75 -5.32
C ASP A 79 -13.82 16.67 -5.22
N MET A 80 -13.47 15.41 -5.49
CA MET A 80 -14.38 14.28 -5.35
C MET A 80 -14.78 14.07 -3.89
N LYS A 81 -16.03 13.66 -3.66
CA LYS A 81 -16.54 13.38 -2.30
C LYS A 81 -15.92 12.16 -1.65
N LYS A 82 -15.56 11.16 -2.45
CA LYS A 82 -14.98 9.88 -2.02
C LYS A 82 -14.13 9.29 -3.12
N ILE A 83 -13.18 8.44 -2.74
CA ILE A 83 -12.40 7.62 -3.67
C ILE A 83 -13.34 6.58 -4.31
N PRO A 84 -13.29 6.37 -5.63
CA PRO A 84 -14.04 5.31 -6.28
C PRO A 84 -13.63 3.92 -5.78
N GLU A 85 -14.59 3.01 -5.61
CA GLU A 85 -14.31 1.67 -5.06
C GLU A 85 -13.39 0.86 -5.98
N GLU A 86 -13.52 1.02 -7.31
CA GLU A 86 -12.65 0.39 -8.30
C GLU A 86 -11.16 0.72 -8.08
N VAL A 87 -10.86 1.92 -7.60
CA VAL A 87 -9.49 2.34 -7.31
C VAL A 87 -8.99 1.65 -6.05
N LEU A 88 -9.83 1.58 -5.00
CA LEU A 88 -9.49 0.86 -3.77
C LEU A 88 -9.30 -0.64 -4.03
N GLU A 89 -10.14 -1.25 -4.86
CA GLU A 89 -10.01 -2.63 -5.29
C GLU A 89 -8.73 -2.87 -6.09
N SER A 90 -8.39 -1.99 -7.04
CA SER A 90 -7.13 -2.06 -7.78
C SER A 90 -5.93 -1.98 -6.84
N ILE A 91 -5.91 -1.05 -5.88
CA ILE A 91 -4.81 -0.93 -4.91
C ILE A 91 -4.74 -2.16 -4.01
N ARG A 92 -5.88 -2.69 -3.56
CA ARG A 92 -5.93 -3.92 -2.74
C ARG A 92 -5.46 -5.15 -3.53
N LYS A 93 -5.69 -5.21 -4.84
CA LYS A 93 -5.21 -6.27 -5.73
C LYS A 93 -3.71 -6.14 -6.00
N ASN A 94 -3.26 -4.96 -6.42
CA ASN A 94 -1.89 -4.70 -6.87
C ASN A 94 -0.91 -4.52 -5.72
N LYS A 95 -1.39 -4.13 -4.53
CA LYS A 95 -0.63 -3.82 -3.30
C LYS A 95 0.32 -2.62 -3.40
N VAL A 96 0.50 -2.06 -4.60
CA VAL A 96 1.38 -0.92 -4.87
C VAL A 96 0.60 0.13 -5.64
N CYS A 97 0.71 1.37 -5.18
CA CYS A 97 0.08 2.52 -5.81
C CYS A 97 1.07 3.68 -5.90
N LEU A 98 1.20 4.28 -7.09
CA LEU A 98 1.88 5.54 -7.31
C LEU A 98 0.83 6.64 -7.46
N LYS A 99 0.90 7.68 -6.64
CA LYS A 99 -0.13 8.73 -6.62
C LYS A 99 0.47 10.13 -6.66
N GLY A 100 -0.05 10.99 -7.53
CA GLY A 100 0.27 12.41 -7.58
C GLY A 100 -0.37 13.20 -6.43
N GLY A 101 -0.14 14.51 -6.39
CA GLY A 101 -0.79 15.39 -5.40
C GLY A 101 -2.30 15.42 -5.62
N LEU A 102 -3.11 15.16 -4.57
CA LEU A 102 -4.55 15.38 -4.63
C LEU A 102 -4.85 16.67 -3.89
N ALA A 103 -5.50 17.63 -4.56
CA ALA A 103 -5.85 18.91 -3.97
C ALA A 103 -6.79 18.67 -2.77
N THR A 104 -6.64 19.43 -1.70
CA THR A 104 -7.57 19.39 -0.58
C THR A 104 -8.18 20.78 -0.44
N PRO A 105 -9.50 20.94 -0.55
CA PRO A 105 -10.14 22.24 -0.38
C PRO A 105 -9.89 22.76 1.03
N VAL A 106 -9.42 24.00 1.14
CA VAL A 106 -9.12 24.65 2.42
C VAL A 106 -10.42 25.25 2.96
N GLY A 107 -10.81 24.91 4.19
CA GLY A 107 -11.92 25.57 4.90
C GLY A 107 -13.27 24.84 4.95
N GLY A 108 -13.36 23.55 4.61
CA GLY A 108 -14.61 22.78 4.67
C GLY A 108 -14.49 21.46 5.45
N GLY A 109 -15.55 21.07 6.17
CA GLY A 109 -15.63 19.88 7.03
C GLY A 109 -15.62 18.51 6.33
N VAL A 110 -15.05 18.42 5.12
CA VAL A 110 -14.84 17.17 4.38
C VAL A 110 -13.45 16.62 4.70
N SER A 111 -13.36 15.33 5.03
CA SER A 111 -12.06 14.68 5.23
C SER A 111 -11.29 14.65 3.91
N SER A 112 -10.03 15.09 3.90
CA SER A 112 -9.16 15.01 2.73
C SER A 112 -9.16 13.60 2.14
N LEU A 113 -9.27 13.47 0.81
CA LEU A 113 -9.17 12.18 0.12
C LEU A 113 -7.83 11.48 0.40
N ASN A 114 -6.74 12.23 0.62
CA ASN A 114 -5.46 11.65 1.02
C ASN A 114 -5.56 10.93 2.38
N VAL A 115 -6.32 11.49 3.32
CA VAL A 115 -6.54 10.88 4.64
C VAL A 115 -7.49 9.71 4.53
N GLN A 116 -8.55 9.83 3.72
CA GLN A 116 -9.48 8.72 3.45
C GLN A 116 -8.72 7.52 2.88
N LEU A 117 -7.88 7.71 1.87
CA LEU A 117 -7.10 6.64 1.24
C LEU A 117 -6.24 5.89 2.26
N ARG A 118 -5.56 6.61 3.15
CA ARG A 118 -4.72 5.99 4.20
C ARG A 118 -5.55 5.18 5.20
N LYS A 119 -6.74 5.68 5.57
CA LYS A 119 -7.64 4.97 6.50
C LYS A 119 -8.23 3.71 5.87
N GLU A 120 -8.76 3.81 4.65
CA GLU A 120 -9.39 2.70 3.93
C GLU A 120 -8.42 1.56 3.59
N LEU A 121 -7.13 1.89 3.47
CA LEU A 121 -6.06 0.94 3.17
C LEU A 121 -5.23 0.55 4.41
N ASP A 122 -5.59 1.03 5.61
CA ASP A 122 -4.86 0.79 6.86
C ASP A 122 -3.35 1.10 6.76
N LEU A 123 -3.01 2.20 6.07
CA LEU A 123 -1.63 2.66 5.89
C LEU A 123 -1.18 3.41 7.14
N TYR A 124 -0.68 2.67 8.12
CA TYR A 124 -0.29 3.20 9.43
C TYR A 124 1.06 3.93 9.45
N ALA A 125 1.95 3.65 8.50
CA ALA A 125 3.28 4.25 8.43
C ALA A 125 3.40 5.19 7.21
N SER A 126 3.93 6.38 7.45
CA SER A 126 4.30 7.36 6.42
C SER A 126 5.75 7.73 6.63
N LEU A 127 6.62 7.33 5.70
CA LEU A 127 8.06 7.59 5.79
C LEU A 127 8.45 8.71 4.85
N VAL A 128 9.27 9.65 5.32
CA VAL A 128 9.84 10.73 4.53
C VAL A 128 11.34 10.77 4.75
N ASN A 129 12.10 10.47 3.69
CA ASN A 129 13.55 10.56 3.69
C ASN A 129 13.98 11.98 3.28
N CYS A 130 14.70 12.65 4.16
CA CYS A 130 15.25 13.98 3.92
C CYS A 130 16.78 13.89 3.93
N PHE A 131 17.40 14.09 2.76
CA PHE A 131 18.85 14.08 2.61
C PHE A 131 19.32 15.16 1.64
N ASN A 132 20.58 15.59 1.76
CA ASN A 132 21.14 16.56 0.82
C ASN A 132 21.43 15.92 -0.54
N LEU A 133 21.01 16.58 -1.61
CA LEU A 133 21.37 16.21 -2.98
C LEU A 133 22.72 16.81 -3.38
N ARG A 134 23.58 16.01 -3.99
CA ARG A 134 24.89 16.47 -4.51
C ARG A 134 24.66 17.54 -5.58
N GLY A 135 25.35 18.67 -5.46
CA GLY A 135 25.23 19.79 -6.40
C GLY A 135 24.09 20.77 -6.10
N LEU A 136 23.26 20.51 -5.08
CA LEU A 136 22.22 21.45 -4.65
C LEU A 136 22.67 22.18 -3.36
N PRO A 137 23.08 23.45 -3.42
CA PRO A 137 23.51 24.18 -2.23
C PRO A 137 22.32 24.43 -1.29
N THR A 138 22.48 24.05 -0.03
CA THR A 138 21.51 24.27 1.04
C THR A 138 22.20 24.86 2.26
N ARG A 139 21.42 25.50 3.16
CA ARG A 139 21.95 26.11 4.40
C ARG A 139 22.69 25.10 5.29
N HIS A 140 22.17 23.88 5.40
CA HIS A 140 22.75 22.80 6.21
C HIS A 140 23.33 21.72 5.29
N GLN A 141 24.44 21.12 5.71
CA GLN A 141 25.15 20.05 5.02
C GLN A 141 25.08 18.75 5.82
N ASN A 142 25.27 17.60 5.15
CA ASN A 142 25.26 16.26 5.75
C ASN A 142 23.98 15.91 6.51
N VAL A 143 22.83 16.37 6.00
CA VAL A 143 21.51 15.95 6.44
C VAL A 143 21.22 14.57 5.87
N ASP A 144 20.89 13.63 6.76
CA ASP A 144 20.39 12.30 6.46
C ASP A 144 19.44 11.87 7.59
N ILE A 145 18.15 12.16 7.42
CA ILE A 145 17.12 11.88 8.43
C ILE A 145 15.90 11.20 7.79
N VAL A 146 15.21 10.39 8.58
CA VAL A 146 13.94 9.77 8.21
C VAL A 146 12.89 10.16 9.25
N VAL A 147 11.75 10.65 8.78
CA VAL A 147 10.56 10.96 9.59
C VAL A 147 9.49 9.92 9.32
#